data_AF-A0A537JC54-F1
#
_entry.id   AF-A0A537JC54-F1
#
_cell.length_a   1.000
_cell.length_b   1.000
_cell.length_c   1.000
_cell.angle_alpha   90.00
_cell.angle_beta   90.00
_cell.angle_gamma   90.00
#
_symmetry.space_group_name_H-M   'P 1'
#
loop_
_entity.id
_entity.type
_entity.pdbx_description
1 polymer ?
#
loop_
_entity_poly.entity_id
_entity_poly.type
_entity_poly.pdbx_seq_one_letter_code
_entity_poly.pdbx_strand_id
1 'polypeptide(L)'
;MSVEQKLAELNVSLPTLTTSKGIYKRCLEVGTLLYVSGHVSINSDGSSITGKVGKDLSDDDGEAAARQCGLAILSSIKDHFGNLDKIKRVIKILGMVNCTP
;
A
#
# COMPACT_ATOMS: atom_id res chain seq x y z
N MET A 1 -15.79 -3.60 -15.24
CA MET A 1 -14.43 -3.02 -15.29
C MET A 1 -13.66 -3.62 -14.12
N SER A 2 -12.57 -4.34 -14.40
CA SER A 2 -11.73 -4.93 -13.35
C SER A 2 -10.84 -3.87 -12.71
N VAL A 3 -10.33 -4.16 -11.52
CA VAL A 3 -9.37 -3.28 -10.84
C VAL A 3 -8.10 -3.11 -11.68
N GLU A 4 -7.62 -4.15 -12.36
CA GLU A 4 -6.46 -4.08 -13.25
C GLU A 4 -6.68 -3.15 -14.45
N GLN A 5 -7.88 -3.16 -15.05
CA GLN A 5 -8.23 -2.20 -16.10
C GLN A 5 -8.17 -0.76 -15.58
N LYS A 6 -8.70 -0.53 -14.37
CA LYS A 6 -8.65 0.79 -13.72
C LYS A 6 -7.21 1.25 -13.45
N LEU A 7 -6.34 0.35 -13.00
CA LEU A 7 -4.93 0.65 -12.78
C LEU A 7 -4.25 1.04 -14.10
N ALA A 8 -4.55 0.34 -15.20
CA ALA A 8 -4.02 0.66 -16.52
C ALA A 8 -4.49 2.03 -17.03
N GLU A 9 -5.79 2.35 -16.90
CA GLU A 9 -6.35 3.65 -17.29
C GLU A 9 -5.72 4.81 -16.51
N LEU A 10 -5.40 4.59 -15.23
CA LEU A 10 -4.75 5.57 -14.37
C LEU A 10 -3.21 5.62 -14.56
N ASN A 11 -2.65 4.82 -15.48
CA ASN A 11 -1.21 4.66 -15.68
C ASN A 11 -0.46 4.31 -14.37
N VAL A 12 -1.04 3.40 -13.60
CA VAL A 12 -0.51 2.96 -12.29
C VAL A 12 0.00 1.54 -12.38
N SER A 13 1.28 1.36 -12.05
CA SER A 13 1.87 0.06 -11.80
C SER A 13 1.90 -0.25 -10.30
N LEU A 14 1.72 -1.53 -9.96
CA LEU A 14 1.87 -2.01 -8.60
C LEU A 14 3.36 -2.29 -8.32
N PRO A 15 3.92 -1.81 -7.18
CA PRO A 15 5.33 -2.01 -6.88
C PRO A 15 5.63 -3.47 -6.53
N THR A 16 6.86 -3.89 -6.80
CA THR A 16 7.40 -5.18 -6.34
C THR A 16 7.69 -5.11 -4.85
N LEU A 17 7.11 -6.01 -4.07
CA LEU A 17 7.28 -6.02 -2.62
C LEU A 17 8.57 -6.72 -2.21
N THR A 18 9.39 -6.05 -1.40
CA THR A 18 10.56 -6.66 -0.77
C THR A 18 10.14 -7.71 0.26
N THR A 19 10.95 -8.75 0.46
CA THR A 19 10.72 -9.82 1.44
C THR A 19 10.40 -9.26 2.83
N SER A 20 9.48 -9.91 3.54
CA SER A 20 9.12 -9.51 4.91
C SER A 20 10.37 -9.45 5.79
N LYS A 21 10.54 -8.35 6.54
CA LYS A 21 11.65 -8.16 7.48
C LYS A 21 11.46 -8.86 8.83
N GLY A 22 10.34 -9.57 9.03
CA GLY A 22 10.02 -10.27 10.28
C GLY A 22 9.09 -11.47 10.08
N ILE A 23 8.84 -12.20 11.16
CA ILE A 23 8.00 -13.40 11.18
C ILE A 23 6.53 -13.00 11.36
N TYR A 24 5.89 -12.56 10.27
CA TYR A 24 4.46 -12.25 10.22
C TYR A 24 3.89 -12.45 8.81
N LYS A 25 2.56 -12.47 8.70
CA LYS A 25 1.86 -12.55 7.42
C LYS A 25 1.45 -11.15 6.95
N ARG A 26 1.67 -10.82 5.67
CA ARG A 26 1.22 -9.52 5.11
C ARG A 26 -0.30 -9.41 5.07
N CYS A 27 -0.97 -10.51 4.80
CA CYS A 27 -2.41 -10.62 4.75
C CYS A 27 -2.86 -11.83 5.59
N LEU A 28 -3.94 -11.68 6.33
CA LEU A 28 -4.57 -12.75 7.10
C LEU A 28 -6.09 -12.69 6.92
N GLU A 29 -6.69 -13.81 6.55
CA GLU A 29 -8.13 -13.94 6.40
C GLU A 29 -8.77 -14.35 7.74
N VAL A 30 -9.81 -13.63 8.16
CA VAL A 30 -10.63 -13.92 9.34
C VAL A 30 -12.09 -13.87 8.94
N GLY A 31 -12.67 -15.03 8.67
CA GLY A 31 -14.02 -15.13 8.11
C GLY A 31 -14.09 -14.47 6.73
N THR A 32 -14.83 -13.37 6.61
CA THR A 32 -14.96 -12.59 5.36
C THR A 32 -14.10 -11.33 5.33
N LEU A 33 -13.29 -11.10 6.38
CA LEU A 33 -12.41 -9.95 6.51
C LEU A 33 -10.99 -10.33 6.12
N LEU A 34 -10.33 -9.43 5.39
CA LEU A 34 -8.88 -9.47 5.17
C LEU A 34 -8.21 -8.44 6.05
N TYR A 35 -7.40 -8.90 7.00
CA TYR A 35 -6.52 -8.04 7.78
C TYR A 35 -5.19 -7.90 7.04
N VAL A 36 -4.80 -6.66 6.79
CA VAL A 36 -3.55 -6.32 6.12
C VAL A 36 -2.61 -5.71 7.16
N SER A 37 -1.40 -6.26 7.25
CA SER A 37 -0.33 -5.75 8.11
C SER A 37 0.10 -4.35 7.68
N GLY A 38 0.92 -3.66 8.48
CA GLY A 38 1.43 -2.34 8.12
C GLY A 38 2.33 -2.37 6.87
N HIS A 39 2.14 -1.37 6.00
CA HIS A 39 2.97 -1.15 4.82
C HIS A 39 3.72 0.18 4.97
N VAL A 40 4.97 0.17 4.54
CA VAL A 40 5.77 1.38 4.39
C VAL A 40 5.64 1.90 2.96
N SER A 41 5.79 3.21 2.80
CA SER A 41 5.84 3.86 1.48
C SER A 41 7.10 3.43 0.73
N ILE A 42 6.92 2.85 -0.45
CA ILE A 42 8.02 2.39 -1.31
C ILE A 42 7.90 3.00 -2.70
N ASN A 43 9.02 3.37 -3.30
CA ASN A 43 9.08 3.76 -4.70
C ASN A 43 8.91 2.53 -5.61
N SER A 44 8.72 2.78 -6.91
CA SER A 44 8.58 1.71 -7.91
C SER A 44 9.82 0.80 -8.03
N ASP A 45 10.99 1.29 -7.64
CA ASP A 45 12.24 0.53 -7.58
C ASP A 45 12.39 -0.29 -6.28
N GLY A 46 11.42 -0.20 -5.36
CA GLY A 46 11.43 -0.89 -4.07
C GLY A 46 12.18 -0.16 -2.95
N SER A 47 12.79 1.00 -3.22
CA SER A 47 13.40 1.84 -2.20
C SER A 47 12.34 2.47 -1.28
N SER A 48 12.67 2.66 0.00
CA SER A 48 11.73 3.24 0.97
C SER A 48 11.72 4.77 0.90
N ILE A 49 10.53 5.37 0.93
CA ILE A 49 10.37 6.82 1.12
C ILE A 49 10.48 7.10 2.63
N THR A 50 11.43 7.93 3.04
CA THR A 50 11.71 8.21 4.45
C THR A 50 11.82 9.72 4.69
N GLY A 51 11.52 10.14 5.92
CA GLY A 51 11.53 11.55 6.32
C GLY A 51 10.39 11.88 7.30
N LYS A 52 10.35 13.14 7.74
CA LYS A 52 9.26 13.73 8.52
C LYS A 52 8.55 14.81 7.69
N VAL A 53 7.25 14.66 7.49
CA VAL A 53 6.41 15.68 6.81
C VAL A 53 6.40 16.97 7.62
N GLY A 54 6.58 18.10 6.94
CA GLY A 54 6.75 19.43 7.56
C GLY A 54 8.19 19.76 7.97
N LYS A 55 9.13 18.81 7.82
CA LYS A 55 10.57 19.03 8.08
C LYS A 55 11.45 18.59 6.92
N ASP A 56 11.39 17.32 6.56
CA ASP A 56 12.20 16.69 5.51
C ASP A 56 11.39 16.51 4.20
N LEU A 57 10.06 16.42 4.32
CA LEU A 57 9.10 16.24 3.23
C LEU A 57 8.04 17.33 3.27
N SER A 58 7.59 17.79 2.09
CA SER A 58 6.41 18.65 1.97
C SER A 58 5.11 17.87 2.16
N ASP A 59 3.97 18.56 2.24
CA ASP A 59 2.65 17.92 2.30
C ASP A 59 2.36 17.13 1.01
N ASP A 60 2.73 17.66 -0.15
CA ASP A 60 2.59 16.99 -1.45
C ASP A 60 3.45 15.71 -1.51
N ASP A 61 4.67 15.75 -0.96
CA ASP A 61 5.52 14.57 -0.82
C ASP A 61 4.87 13.53 0.13
N GLY A 62 4.23 14.01 1.20
CA GLY A 62 3.47 13.19 2.13
C GLY A 62 2.29 12.48 1.46
N GLU A 63 1.52 13.19 0.64
CA GLU A 63 0.43 12.62 -0.16
C GLU A 63 0.97 11.58 -1.15
N ALA A 64 2.04 11.90 -1.87
CA ALA A 64 2.68 10.97 -2.79
C ALA A 64 3.18 9.71 -2.07
N ALA A 65 3.76 9.85 -0.88
CA ALA A 65 4.19 8.74 -0.05
C ALA A 65 3.00 7.88 0.44
N ALA A 66 1.89 8.49 0.84
CA ALA A 66 0.67 7.79 1.22
C ALA A 66 0.08 7.00 0.04
N ARG A 67 0.09 7.60 -1.17
CA ARG A 67 -0.32 6.92 -2.41
C ARG A 67 0.54 5.67 -2.65
N GLN A 68 1.86 5.78 -2.54
CA GLN A 68 2.76 4.64 -2.71
C GLN A 68 2.52 3.53 -1.67
N CYS A 69 2.24 3.89 -0.41
CA CYS A 69 1.85 2.92 0.62
C CYS A 69 0.55 2.19 0.23
N GLY A 70 -0.45 2.91 -0.28
CA GLY A 70 -1.68 2.32 -0.82
C GLY A 70 -1.43 1.33 -1.95
N LEU A 71 -0.51 1.63 -2.87
CA LEU A 71 -0.13 0.70 -3.95
C LEU A 71 0.56 -0.55 -3.41
N ALA A 72 1.43 -0.42 -2.41
CA ALA A 72 2.08 -1.56 -1.76
C ALA A 72 1.08 -2.48 -1.03
N ILE A 73 0.03 -1.90 -0.44
CA ILE A 73 -1.11 -2.65 0.11
C ILE A 73 -1.79 -3.45 -1.00
N LEU A 74 -2.13 -2.80 -2.12
CA LEU A 74 -2.75 -3.49 -3.27
C LEU A 74 -1.86 -4.60 -3.83
N SER A 75 -0.54 -4.40 -3.92
CA SER A 75 0.39 -5.48 -4.30
C SER A 75 0.25 -6.69 -3.37
N SER A 76 0.18 -6.48 -2.04
CA SER A 76 0.07 -7.60 -1.09
C SER A 76 -1.25 -8.34 -1.19
N ILE A 77 -2.33 -7.61 -1.45
CA ILE A 77 -3.65 -8.21 -1.65
C ILE A 77 -3.66 -9.02 -2.95
N LYS A 78 -3.07 -8.47 -4.03
CA LYS A 78 -2.95 -9.16 -5.31
C LYS A 78 -2.07 -10.40 -5.19
N ASP A 79 -0.93 -10.33 -4.51
CA ASP A 79 -0.05 -11.47 -4.25
C ASP A 79 -0.78 -12.58 -3.48
N HIS A 80 -1.63 -12.19 -2.51
CA HIS A 80 -2.38 -13.13 -1.68
C HIS A 80 -3.50 -13.84 -2.44
N PHE A 81 -4.24 -13.11 -3.28
CA PHE A 81 -5.44 -13.63 -3.95
C PHE A 81 -5.28 -13.98 -5.44
N GLY A 82 -4.21 -13.52 -6.08
CA GLY A 82 -3.97 -13.53 -7.52
C GLY A 82 -4.75 -12.45 -8.30
N ASN A 83 -5.79 -11.86 -7.71
CA ASN A 83 -6.67 -10.89 -8.36
C ASN A 83 -7.32 -9.95 -7.30
N LEU A 84 -7.35 -8.65 -7.58
CA LEU A 84 -7.97 -7.64 -6.72
C LEU A 84 -9.51 -7.61 -6.79
N ASP A 85 -10.13 -8.13 -7.85
CA ASP A 85 -11.58 -8.20 -8.01
C ASP A 85 -12.26 -9.10 -6.96
N LYS A 86 -11.49 -9.89 -6.18
CA LYS A 86 -12.01 -10.65 -5.04
C LYS A 86 -12.41 -9.76 -3.85
N ILE A 87 -11.94 -8.51 -3.81
CA ILE A 87 -12.23 -7.57 -2.74
C ILE A 87 -13.55 -6.86 -3.02
N LYS A 88 -14.55 -7.10 -2.15
CA LYS A 88 -15.87 -6.46 -2.28
C LYS A 88 -15.87 -4.97 -1.96
N ARG A 89 -15.13 -4.56 -0.92
CA ARG A 89 -15.02 -3.17 -0.46
C ARG A 89 -13.89 -3.00 0.55
N VAL A 90 -13.37 -1.77 0.63
CA VAL A 90 -12.53 -1.35 1.76
C VAL A 90 -13.44 -0.94 2.92
N ILE A 91 -13.26 -1.56 4.08
CA ILE A 91 -14.08 -1.27 5.29
C ILE A 91 -13.43 -0.19 6.15
N LYS A 92 -12.10 -0.20 6.27
CA LYS A 92 -11.33 0.70 7.12
C LYS A 92 -9.93 0.91 6.54
N ILE A 93 -9.41 2.11 6.69
CA ILE A 93 -7.99 2.45 6.48
C ILE A 93 -7.47 3.10 7.77
N LEU A 94 -6.28 2.70 8.20
CA LEU A 94 -5.53 3.37 9.27
C LEU A 94 -4.21 3.87 8.68
N GLY A 95 -4.07 5.19 8.55
CA GLY A 95 -2.83 5.83 8.11
C GLY A 95 -2.05 6.38 9.31
N MET A 96 -0.74 6.18 9.31
CA MET A 96 0.18 6.78 10.29
C MET A 96 1.21 7.62 9.54
N VAL A 97 1.31 8.91 9.88
CA VAL A 97 2.21 9.85 9.23
C VAL A 97 3.23 10.35 10.25
N ASN A 98 4.51 10.21 9.95
CA ASN A 98 5.56 10.84 10.74
C ASN A 98 5.65 12.32 10.34
N CYS A 99 4.99 13.20 11.09
CA CYS A 99 4.94 14.63 10.79
C CYS A 99 5.48 15.47 11.96
N THR A 100 5.64 16.77 11.72
CA THR A 100 5.70 17.77 12.79
C THR A 100 4.34 17.89 13.48
N PRO A 101 4.29 18.35 14.75
CA PRO A 101 3.03 18.61 15.45
C PRO A 101 2.14 19.63 14.75
#